data_AF-A0A9P8W1W4-F1
#
_entry.id   AF-A0A9P8W1W4-F1
#
_cell.length_a   1.000
_cell.length_b   1.000
_cell.length_c   1.000
_cell.angle_alpha   90.00
_cell.angle_beta   90.00
_cell.angle_gamma   90.00
#
_symmetry.space_group_name_H-M   'P 1'
#
loop_
_entity.id
_entity.type
_entity.pdbx_description
1 polymer ?
#
loop_
_entity_poly.entity_id
_entity_poly.type
_entity_poly.pdbx_seq_one_letter_code
_entity_poly.pdbx_strand_id
1 'polypeptide(L)'
;MAKTTTYAQFVAFGTDLVGLERLLRLFQAACSVLISYPLLLAALVPKPTSEAQLAVKAVGLGALRGQLNVSRRFIRLFRFMDTLNAGFDAYVAPEKNLEVWLDVVSKTCLGMFGMIETLTLVDLIGIPGLEVFGPARSSEIDAQSQYFWFFGLATSVTISLIKLSKVNVPPIAEKEQEKPTKTVSEKADEKEDTKEKAAKDAEEKKRLKEVAAKKKVLLRSIVSDVVDMLLPGSAIGFVKISGASVSSAMFFTTLTTGWAAWDRIGARLQ
;
A
#
# COMPACT_ATOMS: atom_id res chain seq x y z
N MET A 1 -21.87 -10.41 -21.13
CA MET A 1 -20.67 -10.14 -20.33
C MET A 1 -19.80 -11.37 -20.36
N ALA A 2 -18.64 -11.32 -21.02
CA ALA A 2 -17.70 -12.44 -21.01
C ALA A 2 -17.06 -12.51 -19.62
N LYS A 3 -17.19 -13.66 -18.95
CA LYS A 3 -16.55 -13.89 -17.65
C LYS A 3 -15.04 -13.90 -17.88
N THR A 4 -14.33 -12.87 -17.42
CA THR A 4 -12.86 -12.80 -17.54
C THR A 4 -12.27 -14.09 -16.98
N THR A 5 -11.47 -14.80 -17.78
CA THR A 5 -10.84 -16.03 -17.33
C THR A 5 -9.72 -15.71 -16.34
N THR A 6 -9.53 -16.54 -15.33
CA THR A 6 -8.42 -16.40 -14.35
C THR A 6 -7.07 -16.27 -15.07
N TYR A 7 -6.91 -16.92 -16.21
CA TYR A 7 -5.73 -16.80 -17.07
C TYR A 7 -5.53 -15.38 -17.61
N ALA A 8 -6.58 -14.74 -18.14
CA ALA A 8 -6.47 -13.37 -18.64
C ALA A 8 -6.09 -12.37 -17.53
N GLN A 9 -6.64 -12.56 -16.32
CA GLN A 9 -6.26 -11.76 -15.16
C GLN A 9 -4.81 -12.00 -14.72
N PHE A 10 -4.35 -13.26 -14.79
CA PHE A 10 -2.95 -13.59 -14.51
C PHE A 10 -1.99 -12.93 -15.50
N VAL A 11 -2.30 -13.00 -16.80
CA VAL A 11 -1.51 -12.33 -17.84
C VAL A 11 -1.45 -10.82 -17.57
N ALA A 12 -2.60 -10.19 -17.31
CA ALA A 12 -2.64 -8.74 -17.02
C ALA A 12 -1.89 -8.38 -15.74
N PHE A 13 -1.93 -9.22 -14.71
CA PHE A 13 -1.19 -9.02 -13.47
C PHE A 13 0.33 -9.15 -13.70
N GLY A 14 0.75 -10.14 -14.49
CA GLY A 14 2.16 -10.37 -14.81
C GLY A 14 2.76 -9.35 -15.79
N THR A 15 1.95 -8.59 -16.53
CA THR A 15 2.42 -7.52 -17.43
C THR A 15 2.22 -6.12 -16.86
N ASP A 16 1.49 -5.97 -15.75
CA ASP A 16 1.35 -4.70 -15.04
C ASP A 16 2.57 -4.44 -14.12
N LEU A 17 3.11 -3.23 -14.17
CA LEU A 17 4.29 -2.85 -13.37
C LEU A 17 4.06 -3.00 -11.86
N VAL A 18 2.84 -2.73 -11.36
CA VAL A 18 2.51 -2.91 -9.94
C VAL A 18 2.43 -4.39 -9.60
N GLY A 19 1.83 -5.20 -10.47
CA GLY A 19 1.80 -6.66 -10.30
C GLY A 19 3.19 -7.28 -10.25
N LEU A 20 4.05 -6.93 -11.21
CA LEU A 20 5.45 -7.36 -11.26
C LEU A 20 6.24 -6.94 -10.02
N GLU A 21 6.11 -5.68 -9.58
CA GLU A 21 6.79 -5.20 -8.38
C GLU A 21 6.37 -5.99 -7.14
N ARG A 22 5.08 -6.32 -7.00
CA ARG A 22 4.56 -7.12 -5.87
C ARG A 22 5.02 -8.57 -5.92
N LEU A 23 5.13 -9.18 -7.10
CA LEU A 23 5.71 -10.53 -7.25
C LEU A 23 7.18 -10.56 -6.83
N LEU A 24 7.97 -9.59 -7.29
CA LEU A 24 9.37 -9.48 -6.87
C LEU A 24 9.49 -9.21 -5.37
N ARG A 25 8.61 -8.37 -4.80
CA ARG A 25 8.56 -8.13 -3.35
C ARG A 25 8.26 -9.42 -2.60
N LEU A 26 7.38 -10.27 -3.14
CA LEU A 26 7.01 -11.54 -2.54
C LEU A 26 8.18 -12.52 -2.53
N PHE A 27 8.91 -12.63 -3.66
CA PHE A 27 10.11 -13.46 -3.74
C PHE A 27 11.22 -12.94 -2.81
N GLN A 28 11.41 -11.61 -2.73
CA GLN A 28 12.38 -11.00 -1.82
C GLN A 28 12.01 -11.28 -0.35
N ALA A 29 10.73 -11.17 0.00
CA ALA A 29 10.22 -11.47 1.34
C ALA A 29 10.38 -12.96 1.67
N ALA A 30 10.08 -13.87 0.72
CA ALA A 30 10.26 -15.30 0.88
C ALA A 30 11.74 -15.66 1.14
N CYS A 31 12.68 -15.07 0.38
CA CYS A 31 14.11 -15.23 0.66
C CYS A 31 14.46 -14.75 2.07
N SER A 32 13.92 -13.60 2.49
CA SER A 32 14.19 -13.03 3.83
C SER A 32 13.65 -13.92 4.96
N VAL A 33 12.46 -14.51 4.78
CA VAL A 33 11.88 -15.49 5.71
C VAL A 33 12.75 -16.74 5.76
N LEU A 34 13.15 -17.30 4.63
CA LEU A 34 14.02 -18.48 4.58
C LEU A 34 15.36 -18.28 5.29
N ILE A 35 15.98 -17.11 5.10
CA ILE A 35 17.22 -16.73 5.79
C ILE A 35 16.97 -16.59 7.30
N SER A 36 15.83 -16.03 7.70
CA SER A 36 15.51 -15.76 9.11
C SER A 36 15.06 -16.99 9.89
N TYR A 37 14.57 -18.04 9.22
CA TYR A 37 14.08 -19.27 9.84
C TYR A 37 14.84 -20.49 9.30
N PRO A 38 16.02 -20.83 9.87
CA PRO A 38 16.88 -21.90 9.37
C PRO A 38 16.20 -23.29 9.32
N LEU A 39 15.27 -23.56 10.23
CA LEU A 39 14.49 -24.81 10.24
C LEU A 39 13.61 -24.93 8.99
N LEU A 40 13.02 -23.82 8.53
CA LEU A 40 12.18 -23.79 7.34
C LEU A 40 13.05 -23.97 6.08
N LEU A 41 14.23 -23.36 6.05
CA LEU A 41 15.20 -23.60 4.98
C LEU A 41 15.66 -25.06 4.95
N ALA A 42 15.99 -25.64 6.11
CA ALA A 42 16.41 -27.04 6.22
C ALA A 42 15.32 -28.03 5.76
N ALA A 43 14.04 -27.69 5.95
CA ALA A 43 12.92 -28.50 5.49
C ALA A 43 12.76 -28.52 3.96
N LEU A 44 13.25 -27.49 3.25
CA LEU A 44 13.12 -27.35 1.79
C LEU A 44 14.31 -27.91 1.02
N VAL A 45 15.41 -28.25 1.71
CA VAL A 45 16.61 -28.78 1.08
C VAL A 45 16.63 -30.31 1.20
N PRO A 46 16.97 -31.05 0.12
CA PRO A 46 17.11 -32.50 0.18
C PRO A 46 18.09 -32.97 1.27
N LYS A 47 17.75 -34.04 1.99
CA LYS A 47 18.66 -34.69 2.95
C LYS A 47 19.61 -35.66 2.22
N PRO A 48 20.85 -35.85 2.70
CA PRO A 48 21.49 -35.17 3.83
C PRO A 48 22.08 -33.80 3.41
N THR A 49 21.80 -32.75 4.19
CA THR A 49 22.40 -31.42 4.02
C THR A 49 23.18 -31.08 5.28
N SER A 50 24.46 -30.73 5.14
CA SER A 50 25.28 -30.28 6.27
C SER A 50 24.97 -28.82 6.65
N GLU A 51 25.31 -28.42 7.88
CA GLU A 51 25.14 -27.03 8.33
C GLU A 51 25.91 -26.04 7.43
N ALA A 52 27.10 -26.42 6.96
CA ALA A 52 27.90 -25.62 6.04
C ALA A 52 27.18 -25.41 4.70
N GLN A 53 26.54 -26.45 4.15
CA GLN A 53 25.75 -26.33 2.91
C GLN A 53 24.50 -25.46 3.11
N LEU A 54 23.88 -25.52 4.29
CA LEU A 54 22.75 -24.67 4.64
C LEU A 54 23.16 -23.20 4.72
N ALA A 55 24.32 -22.90 5.32
CA ALA A 55 24.88 -21.57 5.38
C ALA A 55 25.20 -21.00 3.98
N VAL A 56 25.81 -21.81 3.10
CA VAL A 56 26.06 -21.41 1.71
C VAL A 56 24.76 -21.08 0.97
N LYS A 57 23.70 -21.88 1.17
CA LYS A 57 22.37 -21.60 0.61
C LYS A 57 21.78 -20.31 1.16
N ALA A 58 21.91 -20.04 2.45
CA ALA A 58 21.44 -18.79 3.06
C ALA A 58 22.17 -17.56 2.48
N VAL A 59 23.50 -17.65 2.26
CA VAL A 59 24.28 -16.60 1.58
C VAL A 59 23.78 -16.38 0.15
N GLY A 60 23.56 -17.46 -0.61
CA GLY A 60 23.01 -17.39 -1.97
C GLY A 60 21.61 -16.74 -2.01
N LEU A 61 20.74 -17.09 -1.06
CA LEU A 61 19.44 -16.43 -0.90
C LEU A 61 19.58 -14.95 -0.54
N GLY A 62 20.60 -14.59 0.24
CA GLY A 62 20.95 -13.19 0.55
C GLY A 62 21.31 -12.41 -0.72
N ALA A 63 22.15 -12.99 -1.58
CA ALA A 63 22.49 -12.39 -2.87
C ALA A 63 21.25 -12.25 -3.77
N LEU A 64 20.42 -13.29 -3.87
CA LEU A 64 19.17 -13.25 -4.65
C LEU A 64 18.20 -12.19 -4.10
N ARG A 65 18.03 -12.11 -2.78
CA ARG A 65 17.24 -11.06 -2.12
C ARG A 65 17.75 -9.66 -2.50
N GLY A 66 19.06 -9.45 -2.54
CA GLY A 66 19.69 -8.20 -2.98
C GLY A 66 19.34 -7.86 -4.43
N GLN A 67 19.48 -8.83 -5.34
CA GLN A 67 19.14 -8.65 -6.76
C GLN A 67 17.65 -8.36 -6.99
N LEU A 68 16.76 -9.06 -6.26
CA LEU A 68 15.32 -8.77 -6.29
C LEU A 68 15.00 -7.35 -5.81
N ASN A 69 15.72 -6.86 -4.80
CA ASN A 69 15.57 -5.48 -4.32
C ASN A 69 15.97 -4.46 -5.39
N VAL A 70 17.11 -4.68 -6.08
CA VAL A 70 17.57 -3.85 -7.20
C VAL A 70 16.53 -3.82 -8.32
N SER A 71 16.05 -4.99 -8.76
CA SER A 71 15.03 -5.11 -9.81
C SER A 71 13.74 -4.35 -9.45
N ARG A 72 13.29 -4.42 -8.19
CA ARG A 72 12.12 -3.65 -7.73
C ARG A 72 12.36 -2.15 -7.75
N ARG A 73 13.56 -1.68 -7.37
CA ARG A 73 13.91 -0.26 -7.45
C ARG A 73 13.92 0.23 -8.89
N PHE A 74 14.43 -0.57 -9.85
CA PHE A 74 14.32 -0.28 -11.27
C PHE A 74 12.88 -0.15 -11.77
N ILE A 75 11.98 -1.07 -11.39
CA ILE A 75 10.54 -0.95 -11.76
C ILE A 75 9.92 0.33 -11.20
N ARG A 76 10.43 0.84 -10.08
CA ARG A 76 9.92 2.04 -9.41
C ARG A 76 10.69 3.32 -9.77
N LEU A 77 11.66 3.28 -10.68
CA LEU A 77 12.66 4.33 -10.93
C LEU A 77 12.09 5.75 -10.99
N PHE A 78 10.95 5.95 -11.66
CA PHE A 78 10.32 7.27 -11.77
C PHE A 78 9.00 7.41 -11.00
N ARG A 79 8.59 6.40 -10.22
CA ARG A 79 7.34 6.46 -9.44
C ARG A 79 7.35 7.52 -8.35
N PHE A 80 8.54 7.98 -7.95
CA PHE A 80 8.65 9.10 -7.03
C PHE A 80 8.08 10.39 -7.64
N MET A 81 8.19 10.58 -8.97
CA MET A 81 7.61 11.72 -9.68
C MET A 81 6.08 11.70 -9.60
N ASP A 82 5.45 10.55 -9.83
CA ASP A 82 3.99 10.40 -9.66
C ASP A 82 3.56 10.78 -8.22
N THR A 83 4.37 10.37 -7.24
CA THR A 83 4.08 10.62 -5.82
C THR A 83 4.23 12.10 -5.49
N LEU A 84 5.30 12.75 -5.95
CA LEU A 84 5.51 14.19 -5.80
C LEU A 84 4.44 15.00 -6.54
N ASN A 85 4.07 14.58 -7.75
CA ASN A 85 3.02 15.24 -8.52
C ASN A 85 1.67 15.17 -7.78
N ALA A 86 1.31 14.01 -7.23
CA ALA A 86 0.09 13.88 -6.42
C ALA A 86 0.12 14.81 -5.18
N GLY A 87 1.28 14.98 -4.55
CA GLY A 87 1.46 15.94 -3.46
C GLY A 87 1.32 17.40 -3.93
N PHE A 88 1.88 17.72 -5.10
CA PHE A 88 1.77 19.04 -5.71
C PHE A 88 0.33 19.37 -6.12
N ASP A 89 -0.39 18.42 -6.71
CA ASP A 89 -1.81 18.55 -7.07
C ASP A 89 -2.66 18.87 -5.83
N ALA A 90 -2.42 18.16 -4.73
CA ALA A 90 -3.07 18.45 -3.44
C ALA A 90 -2.67 19.83 -2.88
N TYR A 91 -1.44 20.28 -3.13
CA TYR A 91 -0.95 21.59 -2.73
C TYR A 91 -1.53 22.74 -3.57
N VAL A 92 -1.83 22.57 -4.84
CA VAL A 92 -2.43 23.63 -5.67
C VAL A 92 -3.95 23.67 -5.58
N ALA A 93 -4.61 22.61 -5.09
CA ALA A 93 -6.05 22.58 -4.91
C ALA A 93 -6.55 23.72 -3.99
N PRO A 94 -7.71 24.34 -4.28
CA PRO A 94 -8.19 25.51 -3.52
C PRO A 94 -8.51 25.19 -2.05
N GLU A 95 -8.94 23.95 -1.76
CA GLU A 95 -9.23 23.53 -0.40
C GLU A 95 -7.94 23.23 0.39
N LYS A 96 -7.79 23.91 1.53
CA LYS A 96 -6.61 23.80 2.40
C LYS A 96 -7.01 23.47 3.83
N ASN A 97 -7.55 22.27 4.01
CA ASN A 97 -7.79 21.72 5.34
C ASN A 97 -6.58 20.93 5.84
N LEU A 98 -6.60 20.54 7.12
CA LEU A 98 -5.53 19.76 7.74
C LEU A 98 -5.24 18.43 7.00
N GLU A 99 -6.28 17.76 6.49
CA GLU A 99 -6.12 16.47 5.80
C GLU A 99 -5.37 16.63 4.49
N VAL A 100 -5.62 17.73 3.75
CA VAL A 100 -4.88 18.08 2.54
C VAL A 100 -3.42 18.36 2.86
N TRP A 101 -3.13 19.15 3.90
CA TRP A 101 -1.73 19.42 4.30
C TRP A 101 -0.99 18.17 4.73
N LEU A 102 -1.63 17.29 5.51
CA LEU A 102 -1.04 16.01 5.88
C LEU A 102 -0.81 15.14 4.64
N ASP A 103 -1.73 15.13 3.66
CA ASP A 103 -1.53 14.38 2.42
C ASP A 103 -0.35 14.92 1.62
N VAL A 104 -0.23 16.25 1.49
CA VAL A 104 0.95 16.89 0.87
C VAL A 104 2.24 16.42 1.54
N VAL A 105 2.31 16.49 2.88
CA VAL A 105 3.49 16.02 3.63
C VAL A 105 3.77 14.54 3.39
N SER A 106 2.75 13.68 3.46
CA SER A 106 2.88 12.25 3.21
C SER A 106 3.45 11.97 1.81
N LYS A 107 2.88 12.61 0.78
CA LYS A 107 3.34 12.45 -0.61
C LYS A 107 4.75 13.00 -0.82
N THR A 108 5.08 14.16 -0.26
CA THR A 108 6.43 14.72 -0.35
C THR A 108 7.45 13.80 0.33
N CYS A 109 7.18 13.30 1.53
CA CYS A 109 8.07 12.35 2.21
C CYS A 109 8.27 11.06 1.40
N LEU A 110 7.20 10.42 0.93
CA LEU A 110 7.29 9.20 0.12
C LEU A 110 7.97 9.44 -1.23
N GLY A 111 7.78 10.63 -1.82
CA GLY A 111 8.46 11.06 -3.04
C GLY A 111 9.97 11.26 -2.80
N MET A 112 10.36 11.92 -1.72
CA MET A 112 11.77 12.09 -1.35
C MET A 112 12.46 10.74 -1.09
N PHE A 113 11.79 9.81 -0.41
CA PHE A 113 12.28 8.45 -0.26
C PHE A 113 12.56 7.78 -1.62
N GLY A 114 11.58 7.80 -2.53
CA GLY A 114 11.75 7.20 -3.86
C GLY A 114 12.80 7.90 -4.72
N MET A 115 12.95 9.22 -4.58
CA MET A 115 14.00 10.00 -5.25
C MET A 115 15.38 9.57 -4.77
N ILE A 116 15.57 9.43 -3.45
CA ILE A 116 16.84 8.99 -2.89
C ILE A 116 17.16 7.56 -3.29
N GLU A 117 16.18 6.63 -3.26
CA GLU A 117 16.38 5.26 -3.75
C GLU A 117 16.82 5.23 -5.23
N THR A 118 16.37 6.20 -6.02
CA THR A 118 16.73 6.34 -7.44
C THR A 118 18.15 6.89 -7.61
N LEU A 119 18.52 7.90 -6.80
CA LEU A 119 19.86 8.47 -6.81
C LEU A 119 20.93 7.45 -6.40
N THR A 120 20.65 6.60 -5.40
CA THR A 120 21.59 5.58 -4.92
C THR A 120 21.52 4.28 -5.72
N LEU A 121 20.64 4.17 -6.72
CA LEU A 121 20.44 2.93 -7.47
C LEU A 121 21.71 2.52 -8.21
N VAL A 122 22.44 3.45 -8.81
CA VAL A 122 23.66 3.16 -9.58
C VAL A 122 24.71 2.48 -8.70
N ASP A 123 24.98 3.04 -7.52
CA ASP A 123 25.86 2.45 -6.51
C ASP A 123 25.35 1.09 -6.02
N LEU A 124 24.02 0.92 -5.90
CA LEU A 124 23.42 -0.35 -5.45
C LEU A 124 23.59 -1.49 -6.48
N ILE A 125 23.75 -1.19 -7.77
CA ILE A 125 24.04 -2.21 -8.79
C ILE A 125 25.41 -2.85 -8.51
N GLY A 126 26.35 -2.09 -7.93
CA GLY A 126 27.65 -2.60 -7.49
C GLY A 126 28.60 -2.94 -8.64
N ILE A 127 28.51 -2.22 -9.77
CA ILE A 127 29.49 -2.35 -10.86
C ILE A 127 30.75 -1.57 -10.49
N PRO A 128 31.93 -2.22 -10.39
CA PRO A 128 33.16 -1.54 -10.04
C PRO A 128 33.48 -0.40 -11.00
N GLY A 129 33.81 0.77 -10.47
CA GLY A 129 34.19 1.95 -11.25
C GLY A 129 33.03 2.80 -11.79
N LEU A 130 31.77 2.40 -11.57
CA LEU A 130 30.58 3.21 -11.90
C LEU A 130 29.86 3.78 -10.67
N GLU A 131 30.49 3.70 -9.50
CA GLU A 131 29.97 4.23 -8.24
C GLU A 131 29.88 5.77 -8.30
N VAL A 132 28.73 6.34 -7.92
CA VAL A 132 28.52 7.79 -7.88
C VAL A 132 28.95 8.36 -6.53
N PHE A 133 28.59 7.67 -5.46
CA PHE A 133 28.87 8.07 -4.08
C PHE A 133 29.84 7.12 -3.38
N GLY A 134 29.97 5.88 -3.87
CA GLY A 134 30.67 4.80 -3.22
C GLY A 134 29.80 4.05 -2.20
N PRO A 135 30.20 2.82 -1.80
CA PRO A 135 29.35 1.92 -1.01
C PRO A 135 29.00 2.47 0.38
N ALA A 136 29.96 3.10 1.07
CA ALA A 136 29.74 3.64 2.41
C ALA A 136 28.74 4.81 2.40
N ARG A 137 28.94 5.78 1.50
CA ARG A 137 28.09 6.97 1.41
C ARG A 137 26.72 6.65 0.85
N SER A 138 26.64 5.77 -0.15
CA SER A 138 25.35 5.28 -0.68
C SER A 138 24.52 4.59 0.41
N SER A 139 25.16 3.75 1.24
CA SER A 139 24.47 3.10 2.37
C SER A 139 24.00 4.10 3.43
N GLU A 140 24.75 5.17 3.70
CA GLU A 140 24.35 6.22 4.64
C GLU A 140 23.15 7.01 4.11
N ILE A 141 23.18 7.39 2.83
CA ILE A 141 22.09 8.10 2.15
C ILE A 141 20.83 7.22 2.12
N ASP A 142 20.97 5.92 1.82
CA ASP A 142 19.86 4.97 1.84
C ASP A 142 19.27 4.82 3.25
N ALA A 143 20.11 4.76 4.29
CA ALA A 143 19.66 4.75 5.68
C ALA A 143 18.91 6.03 6.07
N GLN A 144 19.37 7.21 5.62
CA GLN A 144 18.67 8.48 5.84
C GLN A 144 17.32 8.52 5.11
N SER A 145 17.21 7.88 3.94
CA SER A 145 15.95 7.80 3.19
C SER A 145 14.83 7.10 3.97
N GLN A 146 15.19 6.18 4.87
CA GLN A 146 14.23 5.42 5.68
C GLN A 146 13.42 6.34 6.61
N TYR A 147 13.96 7.47 7.05
CA TYR A 147 13.21 8.46 7.83
C TYR A 147 12.06 9.04 7.02
N PHE A 148 12.29 9.41 5.76
CA PHE A 148 11.24 9.92 4.88
C PHE A 148 10.15 8.87 4.64
N TRP A 149 10.54 7.61 4.45
CA TRP A 149 9.57 6.52 4.32
C TRP A 149 8.72 6.37 5.59
N PHE A 150 9.36 6.34 6.76
CA PHE A 150 8.66 6.22 8.05
C PHE A 150 7.67 7.37 8.27
N PHE A 151 8.10 8.62 8.13
CA PHE A 151 7.23 9.79 8.36
C PHE A 151 6.13 9.91 7.30
N GLY A 152 6.39 9.52 6.05
CA GLY A 152 5.37 9.44 5.01
C GLY A 152 4.26 8.47 5.38
N LEU A 153 4.62 7.25 5.83
CA LEU A 153 3.64 6.27 6.31
C LEU A 153 2.91 6.73 7.58
N ALA A 154 3.62 7.28 8.57
CA ALA A 154 3.02 7.77 9.80
C ALA A 154 1.93 8.82 9.52
N THR A 155 2.24 9.76 8.62
CA THR A 155 1.30 10.80 8.20
C THR A 155 0.12 10.20 7.41
N SER A 156 0.36 9.23 6.53
CA SER A 156 -0.69 8.46 5.83
C SER A 156 -1.67 7.78 6.79
N VAL A 157 -1.15 7.17 7.86
CA VAL A 157 -1.95 6.55 8.93
C VAL A 157 -2.79 7.60 9.64
N THR A 158 -2.20 8.76 10.01
CA THR A 158 -2.94 9.85 10.65
C THR A 158 -4.09 10.35 9.77
N ILE A 159 -3.87 10.56 8.48
CA ILE A 159 -4.93 10.95 7.53
C ILE A 159 -6.04 9.90 7.50
N SER A 160 -5.67 8.63 7.41
CA SER A 160 -6.64 7.53 7.33
C SER A 160 -7.48 7.42 8.61
N LEU A 161 -6.89 7.70 9.77
CA LEU A 161 -7.60 7.76 11.06
C LEU A 161 -8.56 8.95 11.13
N ILE A 162 -8.14 10.15 10.70
CA ILE A 162 -9.02 11.33 10.63
C ILE A 162 -10.19 11.07 9.68
N LYS A 163 -9.93 10.49 8.50
CA LYS A 163 -10.99 10.12 7.56
C LYS A 163 -11.95 9.11 8.19
N LEU A 164 -11.42 8.09 8.88
CA LEU A 164 -12.22 7.04 9.52
C LEU A 164 -13.14 7.59 10.61
N SER A 165 -12.70 8.57 11.40
CA SER A 165 -13.53 9.20 12.42
C SER A 165 -14.68 10.02 11.81
N LYS A 166 -14.46 10.62 10.63
CA LYS A 166 -15.48 11.39 9.89
C LYS A 166 -16.50 10.56 9.13
N VAL A 167 -16.21 9.29 8.81
CA VAL A 167 -17.14 8.41 8.04
C VAL A 167 -18.52 8.24 8.71
N ASN A 168 -18.62 8.48 10.02
CA ASN A 168 -19.88 8.39 10.77
C ASN A 168 -20.60 9.74 10.97
N VAL A 169 -20.04 10.87 10.53
CA VAL A 169 -20.66 12.18 10.76
C VAL A 169 -21.75 12.40 9.72
N PRO A 170 -23.04 12.51 10.10
CA PRO A 170 -24.08 12.88 9.15
C PRO A 170 -23.78 14.28 8.57
N PRO A 171 -24.11 14.56 7.29
CA PRO A 171 -24.00 15.91 6.76
C PRO A 171 -24.81 16.84 7.66
N ILE A 172 -24.21 17.91 8.16
CA ILE A 172 -24.96 19.01 8.78
C ILE A 172 -25.84 19.55 7.65
N ALA A 173 -27.14 19.28 7.74
CA ALA A 173 -28.12 19.81 6.81
C ALA A 173 -28.01 21.33 6.82
N GLU A 174 -27.60 21.90 5.69
CA GLU A 174 -27.82 23.32 5.43
C GLU A 174 -29.33 23.57 5.51
N LYS A 175 -29.70 24.54 6.33
CA LYS A 175 -31.08 24.94 6.61
C LYS A 175 -31.66 25.60 5.37
N GLU A 176 -32.76 25.07 4.86
CA GLU A 176 -33.81 25.89 4.25
C GLU A 176 -35.17 25.48 4.82
N GLN A 177 -35.72 26.38 5.66
CA GLN A 177 -37.15 26.57 5.88
C GLN A 177 -37.69 27.18 4.56
N GLU A 178 -38.85 26.81 4.02
CA GLU A 178 -40.19 27.11 4.54
C GLU A 178 -41.28 26.20 3.90
N LYS A 179 -42.33 25.92 4.68
CA LYS A 179 -43.69 25.47 4.30
C LYS A 179 -44.62 26.71 4.39
N PRO A 180 -45.95 26.74 4.04
CA PRO A 180 -46.92 25.66 3.69
C PRO A 180 -47.91 26.04 2.52
N THR A 181 -48.87 25.26 1.98
CA THR A 181 -50.18 24.83 2.57
C THR A 181 -51.16 24.21 1.51
N LYS A 182 -51.84 23.09 1.85
CA LYS A 182 -53.18 22.49 1.44
C LYS A 182 -53.47 22.16 -0.06
N THR A 183 -54.20 21.10 -0.47
CA THR A 183 -55.42 20.44 0.08
C THR A 183 -55.68 19.03 -0.53
N VAL A 184 -56.02 18.05 0.33
CA VAL A 184 -56.87 16.82 0.21
C VAL A 184 -57.12 16.11 -1.15
N SER A 185 -56.76 14.81 -1.22
CA SER A 185 -57.54 13.76 -1.92
C SER A 185 -57.13 12.35 -1.42
N GLU A 186 -57.85 11.82 -0.43
CA GLU A 186 -57.69 10.46 0.12
C GLU A 186 -58.17 9.39 -0.88
N LYS A 187 -57.24 8.53 -1.34
CA LYS A 187 -57.41 7.09 -1.73
C LYS A 187 -56.38 6.56 -2.73
N ALA A 188 -55.35 7.35 -3.10
CA ALA A 188 -54.19 6.87 -3.86
C ALA A 188 -52.94 6.59 -2.97
N ASP A 189 -52.96 7.01 -1.70
CA ASP A 189 -51.78 7.17 -0.85
C ASP A 189 -51.07 5.87 -0.41
N GLU A 190 -51.76 4.74 -0.23
CA GLU A 190 -51.09 3.54 0.33
C GLU A 190 -50.06 2.90 -0.61
N LYS A 191 -50.24 3.01 -1.94
CA LYS A 191 -49.28 2.43 -2.91
C LYS A 191 -48.08 3.35 -3.18
N GLU A 192 -48.24 4.65 -2.98
CA GLU A 192 -47.17 5.63 -3.15
C GLU A 192 -46.25 5.67 -1.93
N ASP A 193 -46.83 5.63 -0.72
CA ASP A 193 -46.08 5.53 0.55
C ASP A 193 -45.22 4.26 0.63
N THR A 194 -45.72 3.13 0.12
CA THR A 194 -44.98 1.87 0.13
C THR A 194 -43.78 1.89 -0.83
N LYS A 195 -43.91 2.55 -1.99
CA LYS A 195 -42.82 2.71 -2.95
C LYS A 195 -41.78 3.73 -2.48
N GLU A 196 -42.22 4.83 -1.86
CA GLU A 196 -41.32 5.86 -1.34
C GLU A 196 -40.53 5.35 -0.12
N LYS A 197 -41.18 4.56 0.75
CA LYS A 197 -40.51 3.89 1.88
C LYS A 197 -39.54 2.82 1.42
N ALA A 198 -39.90 2.01 0.41
CA ALA A 198 -38.99 1.04 -0.18
C ALA A 198 -37.79 1.70 -0.89
N ALA A 199 -37.98 2.87 -1.52
CA ALA A 199 -36.91 3.65 -2.12
C ALA A 199 -35.96 4.24 -1.06
N LYS A 200 -36.50 4.81 0.03
CA LYS A 200 -35.73 5.31 1.18
C LYS A 200 -34.95 4.21 1.88
N ASP A 201 -35.56 3.04 2.10
CA ASP A 201 -34.90 1.87 2.69
C ASP A 201 -33.79 1.32 1.78
N ALA A 202 -33.99 1.36 0.45
CA ALA A 202 -32.99 0.94 -0.53
C ALA A 202 -31.81 1.93 -0.58
N GLU A 203 -32.08 3.23 -0.53
CA GLU A 203 -31.08 4.29 -0.48
C GLU A 203 -30.27 4.24 0.82
N GLU A 204 -30.92 4.04 1.97
CA GLU A 204 -30.26 3.86 3.25
C GLU A 204 -29.37 2.61 3.26
N LYS A 205 -29.88 1.48 2.75
CA LYS A 205 -29.07 0.26 2.58
C LYS A 205 -27.87 0.48 1.66
N LYS A 206 -28.03 1.27 0.59
CA LYS A 206 -26.93 1.62 -0.32
C LYS A 206 -25.89 2.49 0.39
N ARG A 207 -26.33 3.53 1.12
CA ARG A 207 -25.47 4.39 1.93
C ARG A 207 -24.69 3.60 2.99
N LEU A 208 -25.36 2.69 3.71
CA LEU A 208 -24.72 1.82 4.71
C LEU A 208 -23.65 0.91 4.07
N LYS A 209 -23.92 0.36 2.88
CA LYS A 209 -22.94 -0.43 2.12
C LYS A 209 -21.75 0.42 1.68
N GLU A 210 -21.97 1.62 1.20
CA GLU A 210 -20.90 2.55 0.81
C GLU A 210 -20.04 2.98 1.99
N VAL A 211 -20.67 3.28 3.13
CA VAL A 211 -19.99 3.58 4.39
C VAL A 211 -19.14 2.39 4.85
N ALA A 212 -19.72 1.19 4.87
CA ALA A 212 -19.00 -0.03 5.24
C ALA A 212 -17.81 -0.30 4.30
N ALA A 213 -17.98 -0.10 2.99
CA ALA A 213 -16.91 -0.24 2.00
C ALA A 213 -15.80 0.78 2.22
N LYS A 214 -16.13 2.06 2.43
CA LYS A 214 -15.16 3.12 2.76
C LYS A 214 -14.38 2.80 4.02
N LYS A 215 -15.05 2.37 5.10
CA LYS A 215 -14.38 1.93 6.34
C LYS A 215 -13.42 0.77 6.09
N LYS A 216 -13.85 -0.25 5.32
CA LYS A 216 -13.00 -1.41 4.99
C LYS A 216 -11.74 -1.00 4.24
N VAL A 217 -11.86 -0.08 3.28
CA VAL A 217 -10.70 0.44 2.52
C VAL A 217 -9.74 1.19 3.43
N LEU A 218 -10.26 2.10 4.27
CA LEU A 218 -9.44 2.89 5.21
C LEU A 218 -8.73 1.99 6.23
N LEU A 219 -9.46 1.04 6.84
CA LEU A 219 -8.89 0.11 7.81
C LEU A 219 -7.78 -0.74 7.19
N ARG A 220 -7.99 -1.23 5.96
CA ARG A 220 -6.96 -1.97 5.23
C ARG A 220 -5.73 -1.10 4.97
N SER A 221 -5.92 0.18 4.61
CA SER A 221 -4.80 1.11 4.42
C SER A 221 -4.02 1.33 5.70
N ILE A 222 -4.71 1.57 6.82
CA ILE A 222 -4.08 1.74 8.14
C ILE A 222 -3.26 0.51 8.52
N VAL A 223 -3.84 -0.68 8.42
CA VAL A 223 -3.15 -1.92 8.77
C VAL A 223 -1.92 -2.12 7.87
N SER A 224 -2.06 -1.89 6.55
CA SER A 224 -0.95 -2.00 5.61
C SER A 224 0.17 -1.03 5.96
N ASP A 225 -0.13 0.25 6.17
CA ASP A 225 0.86 1.29 6.43
C ASP A 225 1.53 1.08 7.79
N VAL A 226 0.79 0.72 8.84
CA VAL A 226 1.35 0.44 10.18
C VAL A 226 2.29 -0.76 10.14
N VAL A 227 1.93 -1.85 9.45
CA VAL A 227 2.82 -3.01 9.35
C VAL A 227 4.03 -2.69 8.47
N ASP A 228 3.86 -1.91 7.39
CA ASP A 228 4.97 -1.49 6.55
C ASP A 228 5.91 -0.49 7.26
N MET A 229 5.45 0.26 8.26
CA MET A 229 6.31 1.12 9.11
C MET A 229 7.35 0.33 9.90
N LEU A 230 7.16 -0.98 10.12
CA LEU A 230 8.15 -1.82 10.80
C LEU A 230 9.46 -1.92 10.01
N LEU A 231 9.39 -1.83 8.68
CA LEU A 231 10.56 -1.92 7.81
C LEU A 231 11.49 -0.70 7.99
N PRO A 232 11.06 0.55 7.70
CA PRO A 232 11.89 1.71 7.94
C PRO A 232 12.12 1.97 9.43
N GLY A 233 11.13 1.67 10.29
CA GLY A 233 11.21 1.88 11.74
C GLY A 233 12.28 1.01 12.43
N SER A 234 12.49 -0.21 11.95
CA SER A 234 13.62 -1.05 12.40
C SER A 234 14.95 -0.61 11.79
N ALA A 235 14.96 -0.17 10.52
CA ALA A 235 16.17 0.31 9.86
C ALA A 235 16.75 1.58 10.49
N ILE A 236 15.90 2.52 10.93
CA ILE A 236 16.33 3.75 11.63
C ILE A 236 16.52 3.56 13.14
N GLY A 237 16.22 2.37 13.68
CA GLY A 237 16.40 2.05 15.10
C GLY A 237 15.30 2.57 16.05
N PHE A 238 14.17 3.06 15.53
CA PHE A 238 13.01 3.46 16.35
C PHE A 238 12.33 2.25 17.00
N VAL A 239 12.40 1.08 16.36
CA VAL A 239 11.75 -0.13 16.83
C VAL A 239 12.73 -1.29 16.85
N LYS A 240 12.98 -1.86 18.03
CA LYS A 240 13.84 -3.05 18.20
C LYS A 240 13.02 -4.32 17.97
N ILE A 241 12.91 -4.73 16.71
CA ILE A 241 12.23 -5.97 16.31
C ILE A 241 13.24 -6.90 15.63
N SER A 242 13.07 -8.21 15.83
CA SER A 242 13.92 -9.21 15.18
C SER A 242 13.81 -9.14 13.66
N GLY A 243 14.91 -9.39 12.94
CA GLY A 243 14.89 -9.46 11.47
C GLY A 243 13.89 -10.51 10.93
N ALA A 244 13.63 -11.56 11.71
CA ALA A 244 12.64 -12.58 11.40
C ALA A 244 11.21 -12.02 11.39
N SER A 245 10.85 -11.24 12.40
CA SER A 245 9.55 -10.58 12.48
C SER A 245 9.35 -9.56 11.37
N VAL A 246 10.39 -8.76 11.02
CA VAL A 246 10.34 -7.82 9.89
C VAL A 246 10.14 -8.57 8.56
N SER A 247 10.83 -9.70 8.38
CA SER A 247 10.68 -10.54 7.18
C SER A 247 9.28 -11.13 7.06
N SER A 248 8.71 -11.61 8.17
CA SER A 248 7.33 -12.09 8.21
C SER A 248 6.33 -10.97 7.93
N ALA A 249 6.51 -9.79 8.52
CA ALA A 249 5.67 -8.62 8.26
C ALA A 249 5.67 -8.25 6.77
N MET A 250 6.86 -8.13 6.17
CA MET A 250 7.01 -7.87 4.73
C MET A 250 6.31 -8.93 3.87
N PHE A 251 6.39 -10.21 4.25
CA PHE A 251 5.74 -11.30 3.52
C PHE A 251 4.21 -11.16 3.54
N PHE A 252 3.61 -10.97 4.72
CA PHE A 252 2.15 -10.83 4.85
C PHE A 252 1.62 -9.53 4.23
N THR A 253 2.32 -8.40 4.38
CA THR A 253 1.89 -7.15 3.71
C THR A 253 1.98 -7.27 2.20
N THR A 254 2.95 -8.02 1.69
CA THR A 254 3.05 -8.25 0.24
C THR A 254 1.92 -9.12 -0.29
N LEU A 255 1.52 -10.17 0.43
CA LEU A 255 0.36 -10.99 0.04
C LEU A 255 -0.93 -10.17 0.03
N THR A 256 -1.18 -9.39 1.07
CA THR A 256 -2.40 -8.58 1.20
C THR A 256 -2.45 -7.46 0.15
N THR A 257 -1.35 -6.75 -0.07
CA THR A 257 -1.28 -5.68 -1.08
C THR A 257 -1.23 -6.23 -2.51
N GLY A 258 -0.60 -7.38 -2.72
CA GLY A 258 -0.60 -8.10 -4.00
C GLY A 258 -1.99 -8.59 -4.37
N TRP A 259 -2.75 -9.13 -3.41
CA TRP A 259 -4.13 -9.53 -3.64
C TRP A 259 -5.04 -8.32 -3.95
N ALA A 260 -4.86 -7.20 -3.27
CA ALA A 260 -5.57 -5.97 -3.61
C ALA A 260 -5.26 -5.47 -5.04
N ALA A 261 -4.01 -5.61 -5.49
CA ALA A 261 -3.62 -5.29 -6.87
C ALA A 261 -4.23 -6.28 -7.88
N TRP A 262 -4.28 -7.57 -7.54
CA TRP A 262 -4.95 -8.60 -8.32
C TRP A 262 -6.42 -8.26 -8.56
N ASP A 263 -7.17 -7.97 -7.49
CA ASP A 263 -8.59 -7.63 -7.57
C ASP A 263 -8.82 -6.37 -8.42
N ARG A 264 -7.98 -5.34 -8.24
CA ARG A 264 -8.05 -4.10 -9.03
C ARG A 264 -7.85 -4.34 -10.53
N ILE A 265 -6.90 -5.21 -10.89
CA ILE A 265 -6.63 -5.55 -12.29
C ILE A 265 -7.77 -6.39 -12.86
N GLY A 266 -8.30 -7.33 -12.10
CA GLY A 266 -9.48 -8.11 -12.50
C GLY A 266 -10.70 -7.23 -12.77
N ALA A 267 -10.94 -6.24 -11.92
CA ALA A 267 -12.04 -5.30 -12.09
C ALA A 267 -11.92 -4.42 -13.36
N ARG A 268 -10.70 -4.17 -13.86
CA ARG A 268 -10.48 -3.43 -15.12
C ARG A 268 -10.72 -4.27 -16.38
N LEU A 269 -10.77 -5.59 -16.24
CA LEU A 269 -10.97 -6.55 -17.33
C LEU A 269 -12.44 -7.00 -17.46
N GLN A 270 -13.34 -6.46 -16.64
CA GLN A 270 -14.79 -6.71 -16.65
C GLN A 270 -15.53 -5.56 -17.33
#